data_AF-A0A960QFY0-F1
#
_entry.id   AF-A0A960QFY0-F1
#
_cell.length_a   1.000
_cell.length_b   1.000
_cell.length_c   1.000
_cell.angle_alpha   90.00
_cell.angle_beta   90.00
_cell.angle_gamma   90.00
#
_symmetry.space_group_name_H-M   'P 1'
#
loop_
_entity.id
_entity.type
_entity.pdbx_description
1 polymer ?
#
loop_
_entity_poly.entity_id
_entity_poly.type
_entity_poly.pdbx_seq_one_letter_code
_entity_poly.pdbx_strand_id
1 'polypeptide(L)'
;MKSLPFALFALPLMALVSCVDYTEEFTIKANGSGTIHSVISMKTELAKDDPYQLQSDLEAMFANSDGLSLAAFSVDRDSDRQITDFTVAFDHVKDLKSALANGGSEVAKYFGSFEAEEQDDRFLMKRTIDLSGSADSEEKSGLGSAIKKLFVSATMKDSYLTYRMTFPTEILSANSSEIDSESNTVKWTFSVSEAVKSPLVMTAEISKPPLLKWFAMAGGALLVIVVAIVLLVRRFKSVAPRRSADETIR
;
A
#
# COMPACT_ATOMS: atom_id res chain seq x y z
N MET A 1 -51.15 9.55 -18.21
CA MET A 1 -50.20 10.64 -18.52
C MET A 1 -49.62 11.12 -17.19
N LYS A 2 -48.39 10.70 -16.84
CA LYS A 2 -47.72 11.06 -15.58
C LYS A 2 -46.60 12.04 -15.91
N SER A 3 -46.63 13.18 -15.23
CA SER A 3 -45.65 14.26 -15.31
C SER A 3 -44.32 13.89 -14.64
N LEU A 4 -43.25 14.38 -15.25
CA LEU A 4 -41.85 14.47 -14.81
C LEU A 4 -41.64 14.69 -13.29
N PRO A 5 -40.51 14.17 -12.75
CA PRO A 5 -39.39 15.09 -12.56
C PRO A 5 -38.06 14.51 -13.12
N PHE A 6 -37.58 15.12 -14.21
CA PHE A 6 -36.28 14.86 -14.82
C PHE A 6 -35.27 15.93 -14.36
N ALA A 7 -35.18 16.17 -13.05
CA ALA A 7 -34.39 17.26 -12.47
C ALA A 7 -33.45 16.75 -11.36
N LEU A 8 -32.80 15.61 -11.58
CA LEU A 8 -31.80 15.08 -10.64
C LEU A 8 -30.62 14.40 -11.34
N PHE A 9 -30.19 14.95 -12.47
CA PHE A 9 -29.00 14.46 -13.20
C PHE A 9 -28.22 15.62 -13.86
N ALA A 10 -28.01 16.69 -13.09
CA ALA A 10 -27.19 17.83 -13.49
C ALA A 10 -26.13 18.18 -12.43
N LEU A 11 -25.60 17.17 -11.73
CA LEU A 11 -24.28 17.22 -11.11
C LEU A 11 -23.52 16.04 -11.73
N PRO A 12 -22.66 16.29 -12.73
CA PRO A 12 -21.24 16.14 -12.40
C PRO A 12 -20.31 16.87 -13.40
N LEU A 13 -19.87 18.11 -13.18
CA LEU A 13 -18.82 18.68 -14.06
C LEU A 13 -18.10 19.92 -13.52
N MET A 14 -17.98 20.02 -12.19
CA MET A 14 -16.97 20.89 -11.56
C MET A 14 -15.81 20.05 -11.05
N ALA A 15 -15.27 19.17 -11.89
CA ALA A 15 -13.88 18.75 -11.72
C ALA A 15 -13.05 19.95 -12.17
N LEU A 16 -12.51 20.68 -11.17
CA LEU A 16 -11.64 21.81 -11.40
C LEU A 16 -10.51 21.42 -12.34
N VAL A 17 -10.19 22.34 -13.25
CA VAL A 17 -9.19 22.24 -14.30
C VAL A 17 -7.79 22.28 -13.66
N SER A 18 -7.42 21.21 -12.96
CA SER A 18 -6.08 21.01 -12.46
C SER A 18 -5.14 20.79 -13.63
N CYS A 19 -4.06 21.58 -13.71
CA CYS A 19 -3.06 21.47 -14.79
C CYS A 19 -2.14 20.26 -14.60
N VAL A 20 -2.08 19.75 -13.37
CA VAL A 20 -1.22 18.63 -12.97
C VAL A 20 -1.88 17.91 -11.79
N ASP A 21 -2.19 16.63 -12.00
CA ASP A 21 -2.74 15.76 -10.98
C ASP A 21 -1.82 14.57 -10.76
N TYR A 22 -1.47 14.34 -9.50
CA TYR A 22 -0.82 13.12 -9.08
C TYR A 22 -1.72 12.34 -8.14
N THR A 23 -1.99 11.08 -8.47
CA THR A 23 -2.66 10.15 -7.57
C THR A 23 -1.80 8.91 -7.40
N GLU A 24 -1.62 8.51 -6.14
CA GLU A 24 -0.98 7.25 -5.79
C GLU A 24 -1.89 6.46 -4.87
N GLU A 25 -2.08 5.18 -5.18
CA GLU A 25 -2.79 4.22 -4.35
C GLU A 25 -1.86 3.09 -3.95
N PHE A 26 -1.63 2.96 -2.65
CA PHE A 26 -0.77 1.97 -2.04
C PHE A 26 -1.65 0.93 -1.35
N THR A 27 -1.63 -0.32 -1.80
CA THR A 27 -2.41 -1.41 -1.20
C THR A 27 -1.48 -2.43 -0.55
N ILE A 28 -1.66 -2.68 0.75
CA ILE A 28 -0.94 -3.70 1.51
C ILE A 28 -1.89 -4.86 1.85
N LYS A 29 -1.47 -6.08 1.53
CA LYS A 29 -2.19 -7.31 1.88
C LYS A 29 -1.67 -7.86 3.22
N ALA A 30 -2.46 -8.73 3.84
CA ALA A 30 -2.15 -9.30 5.16
C ALA A 30 -0.84 -10.12 5.22
N ASN A 31 -0.39 -10.65 4.08
CA ASN A 31 0.89 -11.37 3.94
C ASN A 31 2.09 -10.43 3.71
N GLY A 32 1.87 -9.11 3.71
CA GLY A 32 2.90 -8.10 3.46
C GLY A 32 3.19 -7.84 1.97
N SER A 33 2.56 -8.54 1.04
CA SER A 33 2.62 -8.22 -0.40
C SER A 33 1.69 -7.06 -0.75
N GLY A 34 1.84 -6.48 -1.93
CA GLY A 34 0.98 -5.36 -2.31
C GLY A 34 1.30 -4.74 -3.65
N THR A 35 0.68 -3.60 -3.88
CA THR A 35 0.81 -2.82 -5.11
C THR A 35 0.87 -1.33 -4.81
N ILE A 36 1.59 -0.59 -5.65
CA ILE A 36 1.57 0.86 -5.72
C ILE A 36 1.10 1.22 -7.12
N HIS A 37 -0.11 1.77 -7.23
CA HIS A 37 -0.67 2.27 -8.47
C HIS A 37 -0.52 3.79 -8.51
N SER A 38 0.16 4.30 -9.53
CA SER A 38 0.46 5.72 -9.68
C SER A 38 -0.09 6.21 -11.01
N VAL A 39 -0.80 7.34 -10.95
CA VAL A 39 -1.30 8.05 -12.13
C VAL A 39 -0.76 9.47 -12.09
N ILE A 40 0.01 9.81 -13.12
CA ILE A 40 0.55 11.15 -13.33
C ILE A 40 -0.17 11.74 -14.54
N SER A 41 -0.90 12.83 -14.33
CA SER A 41 -1.57 13.56 -15.41
C SER A 41 -1.01 14.97 -15.50
N MET A 42 -0.57 15.36 -16.70
CA MET A 42 -0.01 16.69 -16.95
C MET A 42 -0.34 17.18 -18.36
N LYS A 43 -0.29 18.49 -18.58
CA LYS A 43 -0.42 19.05 -19.93
C LYS A 43 0.67 18.55 -20.87
N THR A 44 0.33 18.24 -22.11
CA THR A 44 1.26 17.76 -23.14
C THR A 44 2.42 18.73 -23.38
N GLU A 45 2.19 20.04 -23.21
CA GLU A 45 3.22 21.09 -23.28
C GLU A 45 4.32 20.94 -22.21
N LEU A 46 3.98 20.38 -21.05
CA LEU A 46 4.90 20.08 -19.96
C LEU A 46 5.52 18.69 -20.13
N ALA A 47 4.82 17.76 -20.78
CA ALA A 47 5.26 16.39 -21.02
C ALA A 47 6.27 16.24 -22.18
N LYS A 48 7.31 17.07 -22.22
CA LYS A 48 8.31 17.09 -23.32
C LYS A 48 9.28 15.91 -23.35
N ASP A 49 9.34 15.13 -22.27
CA ASP A 49 10.24 13.97 -22.19
C ASP A 49 9.56 12.72 -22.73
N ASP A 50 10.37 11.71 -23.07
CA ASP A 50 9.85 10.39 -23.42
C ASP A 50 9.25 9.72 -22.17
N PRO A 51 7.92 9.48 -22.13
CA PRO A 51 7.29 8.83 -20.99
C PRO A 51 7.79 7.40 -20.77
N TYR A 52 8.31 6.72 -21.79
CA TYR A 52 8.86 5.37 -21.65
C TYR A 52 10.25 5.35 -21.00
N GLN A 53 10.89 6.51 -20.81
CA GLN A 53 12.07 6.61 -19.97
C GLN A 53 11.73 6.24 -18.51
N LEU A 54 10.57 6.67 -18.01
CA LEU A 54 10.12 6.31 -16.65
C LEU A 54 9.97 4.80 -16.51
N GLN A 55 9.39 4.13 -17.51
CA GLN A 55 9.29 2.68 -17.52
C GLN A 55 10.68 2.05 -17.40
N SER A 56 11.63 2.51 -18.22
CA SER A 56 13.01 2.00 -18.22
C SER A 56 13.71 2.22 -16.87
N ASP A 57 13.51 3.40 -16.25
CA ASP A 57 14.09 3.73 -14.94
C ASP A 57 13.53 2.84 -13.83
N LEU A 58 12.20 2.59 -13.85
CA LEU A 58 11.52 1.68 -12.93
C LEU A 58 12.01 0.24 -13.10
N GLU A 59 12.05 -0.26 -14.34
CA GLU A 59 12.55 -1.60 -14.65
C GLU A 59 14.01 -1.78 -14.22
N ALA A 60 14.88 -0.78 -14.45
CA ALA A 60 16.28 -0.82 -14.03
C ALA A 60 16.43 -0.82 -12.50
N MET A 61 15.59 -0.05 -11.79
CA MET A 61 15.56 -0.06 -10.32
C MET A 61 15.15 -1.42 -9.77
N PHE A 62 14.13 -2.05 -10.37
CA PHE A 62 13.60 -3.33 -9.90
C PHE A 62 14.43 -4.53 -10.33
N ALA A 63 15.20 -4.43 -11.41
CA ALA A 63 16.07 -5.51 -11.89
C ALA A 63 17.09 -5.99 -10.84
N ASN A 64 17.45 -5.13 -9.87
CA ASN A 64 18.39 -5.45 -8.80
C ASN A 64 17.71 -5.76 -7.45
N SER A 65 16.38 -5.87 -7.43
CA SER A 65 15.60 -6.07 -6.21
C SER A 65 14.70 -7.29 -6.33
N ASP A 66 14.99 -8.34 -5.56
CA ASP A 66 14.13 -9.51 -5.48
C ASP A 66 12.76 -9.11 -4.92
N GLY A 67 11.69 -9.62 -5.53
CA GLY A 67 10.32 -9.39 -5.06
C GLY A 67 9.72 -8.03 -5.43
N LEU A 68 10.32 -7.25 -6.35
CA LEU A 68 9.68 -6.09 -6.97
C LEU A 68 9.51 -6.30 -8.48
N SER A 69 8.42 -5.78 -9.02
CA SER A 69 8.20 -5.78 -10.48
C SER A 69 7.31 -4.63 -10.93
N LEU A 70 7.52 -4.20 -12.17
CA LEU A 70 6.57 -3.32 -12.87
C LEU A 70 5.44 -4.19 -13.43
N ALA A 71 4.29 -4.21 -12.76
CA ALA A 71 3.16 -5.06 -13.11
C ALA A 71 2.35 -4.51 -14.28
N ALA A 72 2.26 -3.18 -14.39
CA ALA A 72 1.59 -2.51 -15.50
C ALA A 72 2.26 -1.16 -15.78
N PHE A 73 2.26 -0.77 -17.04
CA PHE A 73 2.68 0.56 -17.49
C PHE A 73 1.90 0.93 -18.73
N SER A 74 1.36 2.14 -18.77
CA SER A 74 0.68 2.67 -19.94
C SER A 74 0.83 4.18 -20.02
N VAL A 75 0.78 4.66 -21.25
CA VAL A 75 0.82 6.09 -21.56
C VAL A 75 -0.35 6.37 -22.47
N ASP A 76 -1.26 7.22 -22.01
CA ASP A 76 -2.27 7.83 -22.85
C ASP A 76 -1.87 9.28 -23.12
N ARG A 77 -1.98 9.72 -24.36
CA ARG A 77 -1.61 11.07 -24.77
C ARG A 77 -2.59 11.57 -25.80
N ASP A 78 -3.26 12.67 -25.48
CA ASP A 78 -4.07 13.44 -26.40
C ASP A 78 -3.46 14.82 -26.67
N SER A 79 -4.21 15.69 -27.36
CA SER A 79 -3.75 17.02 -27.72
C SER A 79 -3.49 17.97 -26.55
N ASP A 80 -4.12 17.74 -25.39
CA ASP A 80 -4.04 18.61 -24.21
C ASP A 80 -3.26 17.97 -23.07
N ARG A 81 -3.42 16.65 -22.85
CA ARG A 81 -2.87 15.95 -21.69
C ARG A 81 -2.10 14.68 -22.07
N GLN A 82 -1.10 14.40 -21.25
CA GLN A 82 -0.50 13.08 -21.12
C GLN A 82 -0.86 12.50 -19.75
N ILE A 83 -1.28 11.25 -19.75
CA ILE A 83 -1.54 10.43 -18.58
C ILE A 83 -0.56 9.27 -18.61
N THR A 84 0.33 9.22 -17.62
CA THR A 84 1.20 8.07 -17.39
C THR A 84 0.65 7.30 -16.19
N ASP A 85 0.26 6.06 -16.44
CA ASP A 85 -0.30 5.14 -15.45
C ASP A 85 0.63 3.94 -15.29
N PHE A 86 1.06 3.65 -14.07
CA PHE A 86 1.89 2.50 -13.79
C PHE A 86 1.56 1.85 -12.45
N THR A 87 1.75 0.54 -12.39
CA THR A 87 1.57 -0.26 -11.18
C THR A 87 2.85 -1.02 -10.87
N VAL A 88 3.38 -0.80 -9.66
CA VAL A 88 4.47 -1.59 -9.08
C VAL A 88 3.88 -2.63 -8.17
N ALA A 89 4.31 -3.89 -8.30
CA ALA A 89 3.96 -4.97 -7.38
C ALA A 89 5.17 -5.33 -6.53
N PHE A 90 4.91 -5.69 -5.26
CA PHE A 90 5.93 -6.17 -4.35
C PHE A 90 5.45 -7.40 -3.56
N ASP A 91 6.37 -8.35 -3.33
CA ASP A 91 6.09 -9.59 -2.59
C ASP A 91 6.08 -9.35 -1.08
N HIS A 92 6.95 -8.47 -0.58
CA HIS A 92 6.94 -8.02 0.81
C HIS A 92 7.30 -6.54 0.95
N VAL A 93 6.64 -5.83 1.87
CA VAL A 93 6.95 -4.42 2.21
C VAL A 93 8.44 -4.22 2.55
N LYS A 94 9.10 -5.23 3.14
CA LYS A 94 10.53 -5.17 3.44
C LYS A 94 11.39 -5.06 2.18
N ASP A 95 11.00 -5.72 1.09
CA ASP A 95 11.76 -5.75 -0.16
C ASP A 95 11.65 -4.39 -0.83
N LEU A 96 10.43 -3.81 -0.81
CA LEU A 96 10.21 -2.43 -1.23
C LEU A 96 11.08 -1.46 -0.43
N LYS A 97 11.08 -1.55 0.91
CA LYS A 97 11.93 -0.71 1.76
C LYS A 97 13.41 -0.84 1.40
N SER A 98 13.89 -2.07 1.18
CA SER A 98 15.28 -2.33 0.80
C SER A 98 15.62 -1.76 -0.58
N ALA A 99 14.74 -1.92 -1.57
CA ALA A 99 14.91 -1.37 -2.91
C ALA A 99 14.98 0.17 -2.88
N LEU A 100 14.14 0.81 -2.07
CA LEU A 100 14.14 2.27 -1.91
C LEU A 100 15.38 2.77 -1.16
N ALA A 101 15.84 2.05 -0.13
CA ALA A 101 17.02 2.44 0.65
C ALA A 101 18.33 2.26 -0.13
N ASN A 102 18.43 1.20 -0.93
CA ASN A 102 19.64 0.86 -1.68
C ASN A 102 19.65 1.44 -3.10
N GLY A 103 18.48 1.85 -3.61
CA GLY A 103 18.29 2.20 -5.01
C GLY A 103 19.12 3.38 -5.47
N GLY A 104 19.50 4.30 -4.56
CA GLY A 104 20.32 5.49 -4.86
C GLY A 104 19.78 6.40 -5.97
N SER A 105 18.65 6.04 -6.58
CA SER A 105 18.08 6.62 -7.77
C SER A 105 17.08 7.70 -7.38
N GLU A 106 16.91 8.70 -8.25
CA GLU A 106 15.86 9.71 -8.07
C GLU A 106 14.45 9.08 -8.01
N VAL A 107 14.28 7.90 -8.61
CA VAL A 107 13.07 7.08 -8.51
C VAL A 107 12.78 6.68 -7.07
N ALA A 108 13.79 6.36 -6.26
CA ALA A 108 13.60 6.00 -4.86
C ALA A 108 13.08 7.18 -4.03
N LYS A 109 13.55 8.42 -4.32
CA LYS A 109 13.11 9.63 -3.62
C LYS A 109 11.61 9.91 -3.80
N TYR A 110 11.07 9.54 -4.95
CA TYR A 110 9.66 9.72 -5.28
C TYR A 110 8.73 8.87 -4.42
N PHE A 111 9.06 7.59 -4.24
CA PHE A 111 8.31 6.73 -3.33
C PHE A 111 8.53 7.13 -1.87
N GLY A 112 9.64 7.80 -1.57
CA GLY A 112 10.00 8.27 -0.24
C GLY A 112 10.52 7.15 0.65
N SER A 113 10.67 7.45 1.94
CA SER A 113 11.06 6.47 2.95
C SER A 113 9.84 5.87 3.64
N PHE A 114 9.96 4.59 4.01
CA PHE A 114 8.97 3.86 4.78
C PHE A 114 9.58 3.40 6.10
N GLU A 115 8.93 3.79 7.19
CA GLU A 115 9.21 3.40 8.55
C GLU A 115 7.98 2.65 9.09
N ALA A 116 8.23 1.53 9.77
CA ALA A 116 7.20 0.79 10.48
C ALA A 116 7.75 0.48 11.86
N GLU A 117 7.06 0.94 12.89
CA GLU A 117 7.38 0.66 14.28
C GLU A 117 6.31 -0.25 14.88
N GLU A 118 6.76 -1.31 15.53
CA GLU A 118 5.88 -2.25 16.21
C GLU A 118 5.68 -1.81 17.65
N GLN A 119 4.43 -1.64 18.07
CA GLN A 119 4.06 -1.36 19.46
C GLN A 119 3.02 -2.41 19.88
N ASP A 120 3.18 -3.08 21.03
CA ASP A 120 2.26 -4.07 21.62
C ASP A 120 1.20 -4.70 20.69
N ASP A 121 0.08 -4.02 20.45
CA ASP A 121 -1.07 -4.46 19.67
C ASP A 121 -1.26 -3.76 18.31
N ARG A 122 -0.36 -2.86 17.92
CA ARG A 122 -0.45 -1.99 16.74
C ARG A 122 0.87 -1.86 15.96
N PHE A 123 0.77 -1.40 14.73
CA PHE A 123 1.90 -0.92 13.95
C PHE A 123 1.71 0.57 13.67
N LEU A 124 2.73 1.37 13.96
CA LEU A 124 2.81 2.74 13.48
C LEU A 124 3.55 2.74 12.16
N MET A 125 2.83 3.02 11.08
CA MET A 125 3.44 3.24 9.78
C MET A 125 3.67 4.72 9.57
N LYS A 126 4.87 5.08 9.11
CA LYS A 126 5.23 6.43 8.71
C LYS A 126 5.87 6.39 7.34
N ARG A 127 5.37 7.22 6.44
CA ARG A 127 5.98 7.48 5.14
C ARG A 127 6.38 8.93 5.05
N THR A 128 7.61 9.17 4.61
CA THR A 128 8.13 10.52 4.39
C THR A 128 8.55 10.65 2.94
N ILE A 129 8.00 11.64 2.23
CA ILE A 129 8.42 11.97 0.87
C ILE A 129 9.08 13.35 0.91
N ASP A 130 10.39 13.37 0.70
CA ASP A 130 11.14 14.61 0.64
C ASP A 130 11.35 15.02 -0.81
N LEU A 131 10.57 16.01 -1.23
CA LEU A 131 10.63 16.62 -2.56
C LEU A 131 11.27 18.02 -2.48
N SER A 132 11.82 18.39 -1.32
CA SER A 132 12.54 19.64 -1.15
C SER A 132 13.87 19.59 -1.91
N GLY A 133 14.18 20.65 -2.66
CA GLY A 133 15.41 20.73 -3.48
C GLY A 133 15.36 20.02 -4.84
N SER A 134 14.29 19.28 -5.17
CA SER A 134 14.13 18.66 -6.51
C SER A 134 14.03 19.69 -7.66
N ALA A 135 13.81 20.97 -7.35
CA ALA A 135 13.78 22.06 -8.33
C ALA A 135 15.18 22.41 -8.90
N ASP A 136 16.25 22.18 -8.13
CA ASP A 136 17.63 22.60 -8.48
C ASP A 136 18.46 21.48 -9.12
N SER A 137 17.88 20.30 -9.32
CA SER A 137 18.53 19.16 -10.00
C SER A 137 18.80 19.46 -11.48
N GLU A 138 20.05 19.29 -11.94
CA GLU A 138 20.49 19.42 -13.34
C GLU A 138 20.15 18.21 -14.23
N GLU A 139 19.31 17.29 -13.74
CA GLU A 139 19.03 16.04 -14.43
C GLU A 139 18.24 16.26 -15.73
N LYS A 140 18.68 15.59 -16.80
CA LYS A 140 18.30 15.90 -18.19
C LYS A 140 17.11 15.09 -18.72
N SER A 141 16.64 14.06 -18.00
CA SER A 141 15.53 13.19 -18.43
C SER A 141 15.15 12.18 -17.34
N GLY A 142 13.93 11.63 -17.36
CA GLY A 142 13.48 10.57 -16.45
C GLY A 142 12.46 11.04 -15.41
N LEU A 143 12.21 10.21 -14.38
CA LEU A 143 11.22 10.52 -13.34
C LEU A 143 11.53 11.85 -12.62
N GLY A 144 12.82 12.14 -12.36
CA GLY A 144 13.26 13.40 -11.76
C GLY A 144 12.88 14.63 -12.60
N SER A 145 12.92 14.53 -13.94
CA SER A 145 12.49 15.60 -14.84
C SER A 145 10.97 15.76 -14.88
N ALA A 146 10.22 14.65 -14.92
CA ALA A 146 8.74 14.70 -14.83
C ALA A 146 8.31 15.38 -13.53
N ILE A 147 8.90 14.97 -12.39
CA ILE A 147 8.69 15.54 -11.06
C ILE A 147 9.08 17.02 -11.03
N LYS A 148 10.27 17.37 -11.53
CA LYS A 148 10.70 18.77 -11.64
C LYS A 148 9.69 19.60 -12.40
N LYS A 149 9.07 19.06 -13.46
CA LYS A 149 8.04 19.78 -14.23
C LYS A 149 6.70 19.87 -13.50
N LEU A 150 6.29 18.84 -12.74
CA LEU A 150 5.19 18.97 -11.77
C LEU A 150 5.46 20.16 -10.83
N PHE A 151 6.71 20.37 -10.42
CA PHE A 151 7.11 21.44 -9.52
C PHE A 151 7.38 22.80 -10.16
N VAL A 152 7.87 22.86 -11.39
CA VAL A 152 7.93 24.11 -12.17
C VAL A 152 6.51 24.60 -12.41
N SER A 153 5.55 23.68 -12.58
CA SER A 153 4.13 24.00 -12.61
C SER A 153 3.56 24.45 -11.25
N ALA A 154 4.28 24.30 -10.13
CA ALA A 154 3.87 24.75 -8.79
C ALA A 154 3.79 26.27 -8.62
N THR A 155 4.16 27.04 -9.64
CA THR A 155 3.70 28.44 -9.77
C THR A 155 2.18 28.54 -9.97
N MET A 156 1.50 27.42 -10.23
CA MET A 156 0.05 27.31 -10.33
C MET A 156 -0.54 26.85 -8.99
N LYS A 157 -1.48 27.65 -8.48
CA LYS A 157 -2.03 27.53 -7.12
C LYS A 157 -2.94 26.32 -6.88
N ASP A 158 -3.28 25.57 -7.93
CA ASP A 158 -4.39 24.60 -7.94
C ASP A 158 -3.96 23.16 -8.27
N SER A 159 -2.70 22.80 -8.01
CA SER A 159 -2.19 21.43 -8.20
C SER A 159 -2.05 20.69 -6.87
N TYR A 160 -2.44 19.41 -6.85
CA TYR A 160 -2.47 18.58 -5.65
C TYR A 160 -1.81 17.21 -5.87
N LEU A 161 -1.20 16.68 -4.82
CA LEU A 161 -0.69 15.32 -4.71
C LEU A 161 -1.64 14.53 -3.80
N THR A 162 -2.28 13.51 -4.35
CA THR A 162 -3.22 12.66 -3.60
C THR A 162 -2.59 11.29 -3.35
N TYR A 163 -2.52 10.89 -2.08
CA TYR A 163 -2.03 9.59 -1.66
C TYR A 163 -3.16 8.83 -0.99
N ARG A 164 -3.38 7.59 -1.36
CA ARG A 164 -4.32 6.66 -0.74
C ARG A 164 -3.54 5.45 -0.26
N MET A 165 -3.80 5.00 0.95
CA MET A 165 -3.18 3.80 1.48
C MET A 165 -4.22 2.87 2.09
N THR A 166 -4.31 1.67 1.55
CA THR A 166 -5.21 0.61 1.97
C THR A 166 -4.44 -0.42 2.76
N PHE A 167 -4.88 -0.63 4.01
CA PHE A 167 -4.25 -1.53 4.96
C PHE A 167 -5.03 -2.84 5.08
N PRO A 168 -4.37 -3.94 5.47
CA PRO A 168 -5.03 -5.24 5.63
C PRO A 168 -5.85 -5.35 6.92
N THR A 169 -5.72 -4.39 7.82
CA THR A 169 -6.33 -4.38 9.15
C THR A 169 -6.86 -3.00 9.48
N GLU A 170 -7.63 -2.92 10.57
CA GLU A 170 -8.28 -1.70 11.02
C GLU A 170 -7.25 -0.58 11.29
N ILE A 171 -7.55 0.61 10.77
CA ILE A 171 -6.83 1.85 11.05
C ILE A 171 -7.34 2.41 12.38
N LEU A 172 -6.44 2.50 13.36
CA LEU A 172 -6.74 3.03 14.69
C LEU A 172 -6.67 4.56 14.70
N SER A 173 -5.70 5.13 13.99
CA SER A 173 -5.53 6.57 13.86
C SER A 173 -4.69 6.91 12.62
N ALA A 174 -4.81 8.13 12.12
CA ALA A 174 -3.93 8.65 11.07
C ALA A 174 -3.84 10.18 11.16
N ASN A 175 -2.78 10.78 10.61
CA ASN A 175 -2.69 12.24 10.46
C ASN A 175 -3.48 12.75 9.24
N SER A 176 -4.70 12.24 9.06
CA SER A 176 -5.65 12.68 8.05
C SER A 176 -7.07 12.57 8.61
N SER A 177 -7.94 13.47 8.18
CA SER A 177 -9.37 13.39 8.44
C SER A 177 -10.13 12.52 7.43
N GLU A 178 -9.48 12.10 6.33
CA GLU A 178 -10.08 11.27 5.28
C GLU A 178 -9.73 9.79 5.51
N ILE A 179 -10.50 9.12 6.38
CA ILE A 179 -10.35 7.69 6.68
C ILE A 179 -11.63 6.96 6.27
N ASP A 180 -11.49 5.93 5.44
CA ASP A 180 -12.54 4.98 5.09
C ASP A 180 -12.33 3.69 5.89
N SER A 181 -13.20 3.47 6.88
CA SER A 181 -13.16 2.29 7.74
C SER A 181 -13.69 1.02 7.07
N GLU A 182 -14.50 1.13 6.00
CA GLU A 182 -15.03 -0.04 5.30
C GLU A 182 -13.94 -0.68 4.43
N SER A 183 -13.14 0.14 3.76
CA SER A 183 -12.03 -0.32 2.92
C SER A 183 -10.69 -0.37 3.65
N ASN A 184 -10.62 0.10 4.91
CA ASN A 184 -9.37 0.34 5.64
C ASN A 184 -8.39 1.22 4.84
N THR A 185 -8.90 2.32 4.27
CA THR A 185 -8.11 3.23 3.44
C THR A 185 -7.97 4.60 4.12
N VAL A 186 -6.76 5.13 4.17
CA VAL A 186 -6.52 6.54 4.51
C VAL A 186 -6.17 7.30 3.25
N LYS A 187 -6.68 8.53 3.12
CA LYS A 187 -6.31 9.44 2.05
C LYS A 187 -5.60 10.67 2.61
N TRP A 188 -4.51 11.09 1.97
CA TRP A 188 -3.85 12.36 2.21
C TRP A 188 -3.85 13.18 0.93
N THR A 189 -4.08 14.48 1.06
CA THR A 189 -4.03 15.42 -0.06
C THR A 189 -3.10 16.55 0.33
N PHE A 190 -2.02 16.73 -0.41
CA PHE A 190 -1.06 17.82 -0.19
C PHE A 190 -1.08 18.77 -1.38
N SER A 191 -0.95 20.07 -1.12
CA SER A 191 -0.73 21.01 -2.23
C SER A 191 0.70 20.81 -2.76
N VAL A 192 0.89 20.94 -4.08
CA VAL A 192 2.26 20.92 -4.64
C VAL A 192 3.14 22.02 -4.01
N SER A 193 2.53 23.15 -3.64
CA SER A 193 3.21 24.27 -2.97
C SER A 193 3.74 23.96 -1.57
N GLU A 194 3.15 22.99 -0.88
CA GLU A 194 3.59 22.48 0.42
C GLU A 194 4.72 21.47 0.24
N ALA A 195 4.56 20.56 -0.72
CA ALA A 195 5.52 19.50 -1.04
C ALA A 195 6.91 20.03 -1.42
N VAL A 196 7.00 21.22 -2.03
CA VAL A 196 8.30 21.85 -2.38
C VAL A 196 8.99 22.54 -1.20
N LYS A 197 8.25 22.87 -0.13
CA LYS A 197 8.78 23.63 1.02
C LYS A 197 9.23 22.73 2.16
N SER A 198 8.57 21.59 2.32
CA SER A 198 8.80 20.69 3.43
C SER A 198 8.50 19.25 3.02
N PRO A 199 9.17 18.27 3.65
CA PRO A 199 8.85 16.87 3.46
C PRO A 199 7.38 16.58 3.80
N LEU A 200 6.73 15.78 2.95
CA LEU A 200 5.38 15.29 3.20
C LEU A 200 5.47 14.11 4.16
N VAL A 201 4.69 14.16 5.25
CA VAL A 201 4.67 13.12 6.27
C VAL A 201 3.28 12.52 6.37
N MET A 202 3.18 11.23 6.13
CA MET A 202 1.95 10.44 6.25
C MET A 202 2.15 9.40 7.35
N THR A 203 1.26 9.39 8.32
CA THR A 203 1.31 8.45 9.46
C THR A 203 -0.04 7.79 9.65
N ALA A 204 -0.03 6.48 9.83
CA ALA A 204 -1.20 5.70 10.19
C ALA A 204 -0.83 4.65 11.25
N GLU A 205 -1.63 4.56 12.30
CA GLU A 205 -1.60 3.47 13.25
C GLU A 205 -2.61 2.41 12.81
N ILE A 206 -2.16 1.17 12.68
CA ILE A 206 -3.00 0.05 12.28
C ILE A 206 -2.94 -1.05 13.33
N SER A 207 -4.05 -1.76 13.53
CA SER A 207 -4.09 -2.91 14.42
C SER A 207 -3.27 -4.07 13.86
N LYS A 208 -2.64 -4.87 14.73
CA LYS A 208 -1.96 -6.09 14.27
C LYS A 208 -2.99 -7.11 13.80
N PRO A 209 -2.70 -7.86 12.71
CA PRO A 209 -3.55 -8.98 12.33
C PRO A 209 -3.61 -9.97 13.50
N PRO A 210 -4.79 -10.54 13.83
CA PRO A 210 -5.01 -11.32 15.04
C PRO A 210 -4.34 -12.71 15.05
N LEU A 211 -3.19 -12.88 14.39
CA LEU A 211 -2.45 -14.13 14.27
C LEU A 211 -2.23 -14.80 15.64
N LEU A 212 -1.89 -14.02 16.67
CA LEU A 212 -1.69 -14.55 18.02
C LEU A 212 -2.98 -15.15 18.63
N LYS A 213 -4.15 -14.59 18.32
CA LYS A 213 -5.45 -15.12 18.80
C LYS A 213 -5.80 -16.45 18.15
N TRP A 214 -5.47 -16.61 16.86
CA TRP A 214 -5.67 -17.87 16.13
C TRP A 214 -4.74 -18.97 16.64
N PHE A 215 -3.46 -18.68 16.88
CA PHE A 215 -2.53 -19.65 17.46
C PHE A 215 -2.90 -20.04 18.90
N ALA A 216 -3.40 -19.10 19.71
CA ALA A 216 -3.89 -19.40 21.06
C ALA A 216 -5.12 -20.33 21.05
N MET A 217 -6.07 -20.12 20.12
CA MET A 217 -7.21 -21.03 19.95
C MET A 217 -6.79 -22.41 19.42
N ALA A 218 -5.90 -22.46 18.43
CA ALA A 218 -5.39 -23.73 17.89
C ALA A 218 -4.60 -24.53 18.94
N GLY A 219 -3.78 -23.84 19.74
CA GLY A 219 -3.05 -24.44 20.86
C GLY A 219 -3.99 -24.97 21.95
N GLY A 220 -5.04 -24.21 22.29
CA GLY A 220 -6.09 -24.64 23.23
C GLY A 220 -6.84 -25.88 22.74
N ALA A 221 -7.24 -25.91 21.47
CA ALA A 221 -7.92 -27.05 20.86
C ALA A 221 -7.04 -28.31 20.84
N LEU A 222 -5.75 -28.16 20.52
CA LEU A 222 -4.80 -29.27 20.54
C LEU A 222 -4.64 -29.86 21.96
N LEU A 223 -4.58 -29.00 22.98
CA LEU A 223 -4.50 -29.41 24.39
C LEU A 223 -5.75 -30.19 24.82
N VAL A 224 -6.95 -29.76 24.42
CA VAL A 224 -8.20 -30.48 24.69
C VAL A 224 -8.20 -31.86 24.03
N ILE A 225 -7.74 -31.96 22.78
CA ILE A 225 -7.63 -33.24 22.05
C ILE A 225 -6.66 -34.19 22.77
N VAL A 226 -5.49 -33.70 23.18
CA VAL A 226 -4.50 -34.52 23.92
C VAL A 226 -5.07 -35.01 25.24
N VAL A 227 -5.74 -34.15 26.01
CA VAL A 227 -6.39 -34.53 27.27
C VAL A 227 -7.49 -35.56 27.04
N ALA A 228 -8.32 -35.39 26.01
CA ALA A 228 -9.37 -36.34 25.66
C ALA A 228 -8.80 -37.73 25.30
N ILE A 229 -7.70 -37.78 24.52
CA ILE A 229 -7.01 -39.03 24.18
C ILE A 229 -6.44 -39.70 25.43
N VAL A 230 -5.77 -38.95 26.31
CA VAL A 230 -5.21 -39.49 27.56
C VAL A 230 -6.31 -40.06 28.47
N LEU A 231 -7.45 -39.37 28.58
CA LEU A 231 -8.59 -39.84 29.37
C LEU A 231 -9.24 -41.10 28.75
N LEU A 232 -9.36 -41.17 27.42
CA LEU A 232 -9.83 -42.35 26.70
C LEU A 232 -8.90 -43.55 26.93
N VAL A 233 -7.59 -43.38 26.73
CA VAL A 233 -6.58 -44.44 26.94
C VAL A 233 -6.59 -44.92 28.39
N ARG A 234 -6.73 -44.01 29.37
CA ARG A 234 -6.87 -44.38 30.78
C ARG A 234 -8.12 -45.22 31.02
N ARG A 235 -9.28 -44.84 30.46
CA ARG A 235 -10.52 -45.63 30.60
C ARG A 235 -10.40 -47.02 29.99
N PHE A 236 -9.75 -47.17 28.83
CA PHE A 236 -9.57 -48.50 28.22
C PHE A 236 -8.58 -49.38 28.99
N LYS A 237 -7.52 -48.82 29.58
CA LYS A 237 -6.59 -49.61 30.42
C LYS A 237 -7.20 -50.07 31.75
N SER A 238 -8.18 -49.35 32.28
CA SER A 238 -8.89 -49.75 33.51
C SER A 238 -9.87 -50.91 33.32
N VAL A 239 -10.17 -51.31 32.07
CA VAL A 239 -11.07 -52.42 31.72
C VAL A 239 -10.26 -53.60 31.17
N ALA A 240 -9.08 -53.86 31.72
CA ALA A 240 -8.40 -55.13 31.49
C ALA A 240 -9.17 -56.24 32.25
N PRO A 241 -9.69 -57.28 31.58
CA PRO A 241 -10.47 -58.31 32.22
C PRO A 241 -9.59 -59.08 33.21
N ARG A 242 -10.07 -59.23 34.45
CA ARG A 242 -9.58 -60.27 35.38
C ARG A 242 -9.72 -61.61 34.67
N ARG A 243 -8.63 -62.11 34.11
CA ARG A 243 -8.52 -63.50 33.65
C ARG A 243 -8.70 -64.35 34.90
N SER A 244 -9.83 -65.05 35.02
CA SER A 244 -10.07 -65.99 36.10
C SER A 244 -9.02 -67.07 36.02
N ALA A 245 -8.16 -67.12 37.04
CA ALA A 245 -7.46 -68.33 37.40
C ALA A 245 -8.47 -69.20 38.15
N ASP A 246 -9.15 -70.10 37.45
CA ASP A 246 -9.65 -71.38 37.97
C ASP A 246 -10.43 -72.10 36.85
N GLU A 247 -9.95 -73.26 36.41
CA GLU A 247 -10.72 -74.53 36.40
C GLU A 247 -9.80 -75.66 35.88
N THR A 248 -9.06 -76.35 36.75
CA THR A 248 -9.36 -77.70 37.31
C THR A 248 -9.25 -78.88 36.31
N ILE A 249 -8.19 -79.68 36.50
CA ILE A 249 -8.13 -81.16 36.52
C ILE A 249 -9.03 -81.92 35.51
N ARG A 250 -8.42 -82.54 34.51
CA ARG A 250 -8.42 -84.01 34.29
C ARG A 250 -7.39 -84.43 33.26
#